data_AF-A0A7Z7LQK9-F1
#
_entry.id   AF-A0A7Z7LQK9-F1
#
_cell.length_a   1.000
_cell.length_b   1.000
_cell.length_c   1.000
_cell.angle_alpha   90.00
_cell.angle_beta   90.00
_cell.angle_gamma   90.00
#
_symmetry.space_group_name_H-M   'P 1'
#
loop_
_entity.id
_entity.type
_entity.pdbx_description
1 polymer ?
#
loop_
_entity_poly.entity_id
_entity_poly.type
_entity_poly.pdbx_seq_one_letter_code
_entity_poly.pdbx_strand_id
1 'polypeptide(L)'
;MWKDGLSRRQAAALFDIRSIGCLSVWERQYERGGLEALAPRRRGGSRSMPKPPFAAPSDTDTVKDGPPDDEAKSRQELLAELAYLRMENAYLKKLEALTQARRAVSGRKPSKR
;
A
#
# COMPACT_ATOMS: atom_id res chain seq x y z
N MET A 1 10.68 3.28 22.15
CA MET A 1 10.41 4.13 23.35
C MET A 1 9.82 3.34 24.51
N TRP A 2 8.67 2.69 24.39
CA TRP A 2 8.12 1.90 25.52
C TRP A 2 8.89 0.61 25.80
N LYS A 3 9.32 -0.10 24.75
CA LYS A 3 10.17 -1.31 24.89
C LYS A 3 11.53 -0.98 25.53
N ASP A 4 12.05 0.20 25.23
CA ASP A 4 13.37 0.65 25.65
C ASP A 4 13.32 1.57 26.89
N GLY A 5 12.13 1.78 27.48
CA GLY A 5 11.94 2.66 28.64
C GLY A 5 12.30 4.14 28.44
N LEU A 6 12.34 4.61 27.19
CA LEU A 6 12.77 5.97 26.85
C LEU A 6 11.70 7.00 27.15
N SER A 7 12.10 8.10 27.78
CA SER A 7 11.26 9.30 27.87
C SER A 7 11.04 9.93 26.50
N ARG A 8 9.95 10.69 26.34
CA ARG A 8 9.65 11.42 25.09
C ARG A 8 10.78 12.36 24.68
N ARG A 9 11.49 12.95 25.63
CA ARG A 9 12.67 13.82 25.35
C ARG A 9 13.83 13.02 24.76
N GLN A 10 14.14 11.87 25.35
CA GLN A 10 15.20 11.00 24.85
C GLN A 10 14.86 10.44 23.46
N ALA A 11 13.62 10.00 23.26
CA ALA A 11 13.16 9.55 21.96
C ALA A 11 13.24 10.67 20.89
N ALA A 12 12.83 11.90 21.24
CA ALA A 12 12.95 13.04 20.33
C ALA A 12 14.40 13.33 19.93
N ALA A 13 15.34 13.26 20.89
CA ALA A 13 16.75 13.45 20.60
C ALA A 13 17.34 12.32 19.73
N LEU A 14 16.96 11.06 19.97
CA LEU A 14 17.44 9.90 19.21
C LEU A 14 16.94 9.91 17.75
N PHE A 15 15.71 10.35 17.52
CA PHE A 15 15.09 10.37 16.19
C PHE A 15 15.16 11.75 15.51
N ASP A 16 15.95 12.67 16.05
CA ASP A 16 16.11 14.06 15.55
C ASP A 16 14.77 14.79 15.31
N ILE A 17 13.83 14.59 16.24
CA ILE A 17 12.49 15.20 16.17
C ILE A 17 12.54 16.54 16.87
N ARG A 18 12.36 17.62 16.10
CA ARG A 18 12.42 19.01 16.58
C ARG A 18 11.42 19.35 17.71
N SER A 19 10.28 18.66 17.77
CA SER A 19 9.24 18.92 18.77
C SER A 19 8.88 17.67 19.56
N ILE A 20 9.17 17.70 20.85
CA ILE A 20 8.76 16.65 21.81
C ILE A 20 7.23 16.51 21.86
N GLY A 21 6.49 17.60 21.60
CA GLY A 21 5.04 17.61 21.57
C GLY A 21 4.45 16.73 20.45
N CYS A 22 5.18 16.53 19.34
CA CYS A 22 4.77 15.62 18.27
C CYS A 22 4.63 14.19 18.78
N LEU A 23 5.57 13.73 19.63
CA LEU A 23 5.52 12.38 20.20
C LEU A 23 4.30 12.19 21.11
N SER A 24 3.95 13.18 21.95
CA SER A 24 2.74 13.11 22.78
C SER A 24 1.45 13.06 21.96
N VAL A 25 1.44 13.71 20.78
CA VAL A 25 0.29 13.69 19.87
C VAL A 25 0.20 12.36 19.12
N TRP A 26 1.33 11.81 18.67
CA TRP A 26 1.39 10.50 18.02
C TRP A 26 1.05 9.38 18.98
N GLU A 27 1.56 9.39 20.22
CA GLU A 27 1.21 8.41 21.26
C GLU A 27 -0.30 8.36 21.50
N ARG A 28 -0.96 9.50 21.71
CA ARG A 28 -2.42 9.53 21.91
C ARG A 28 -3.20 9.05 20.69
N GLN A 29 -2.70 9.28 19.47
CA GLN A 29 -3.33 8.75 18.26
C GLN A 29 -3.17 7.23 18.19
N TYR A 30 -1.96 6.75 18.49
CA TYR A 30 -1.64 5.33 18.51
C TYR A 30 -2.46 4.56 19.56
N GLU A 31 -2.61 5.10 20.77
CA GLU A 31 -3.47 4.51 21.82
C GLU A 31 -4.94 4.43 21.39
N ARG A 32 -5.41 5.37 20.56
CA ARG A 32 -6.81 5.44 20.13
C ARG A 32 -7.14 4.57 18.93
N GLY A 33 -6.21 4.38 18.00
CA GLY A 33 -6.51 3.68 16.75
C GLY A 33 -5.31 2.98 16.12
N GLY A 34 -4.31 2.65 16.93
CA GLY A 34 -3.14 1.89 16.52
C GLY A 34 -2.35 2.56 15.40
N LEU A 35 -1.78 1.72 14.53
CA LEU A 35 -0.97 2.17 13.40
C LEU A 35 -1.77 3.02 12.41
N GLU A 36 -3.02 2.64 12.14
CA GLU A 36 -3.90 3.33 11.18
C GLU A 36 -4.19 4.78 11.58
N ALA A 37 -4.26 5.05 12.89
CA ALA A 37 -4.43 6.41 13.38
C ALA A 37 -3.22 7.33 13.15
N LEU A 38 -2.04 6.77 12.85
CA LEU A 38 -0.84 7.53 12.46
C LEU A 38 -0.72 7.73 10.95
N ALA A 39 -1.58 7.09 10.14
CA ALA A 39 -1.56 7.26 8.70
C ALA A 39 -1.78 8.73 8.31
N PRO A 40 -1.12 9.24 7.25
CA PRO A 40 -1.33 10.60 6.77
C PRO A 40 -2.80 10.86 6.42
N ARG A 41 -3.52 11.53 7.31
CA ARG A 41 -4.90 11.92 7.03
C ARG A 41 -4.89 13.10 6.06
N ARG A 42 -5.65 13.00 4.96
CA ARG A 42 -5.86 14.13 4.04
C ARG A 42 -6.45 15.31 4.81
N ARG A 43 -5.62 16.28 5.20
CA ARG A 43 -6.07 17.55 5.77
C ARG A 43 -6.57 18.40 4.61
N GLY A 44 -7.88 18.59 4.55
CA GLY A 44 -8.55 19.30 3.47
C GLY A 44 -9.20 18.33 2.49
N GLY A 45 -10.39 17.85 2.83
CA GLY A 45 -11.31 17.36 1.80
C GLY A 45 -11.64 18.54 0.89
N SER A 46 -11.47 18.33 -0.41
CA SER A 46 -11.87 19.27 -1.46
C SER A 46 -13.27 19.82 -1.14
N ARG A 47 -13.42 21.15 -1.07
CA ARG A 47 -14.72 21.77 -1.37
C ARG A 47 -14.92 21.63 -2.88
N SER A 48 -15.13 20.40 -3.36
CA SER A 48 -15.61 20.20 -4.70
C SER A 48 -17.09 20.54 -4.65
N MET A 49 -17.45 21.65 -5.28
CA MET A 49 -18.85 21.99 -5.54
C MET A 49 -19.59 20.77 -6.10
N PRO A 50 -20.86 20.54 -5.71
CA PRO A 50 -21.64 19.46 -6.30
C PRO A 50 -21.75 19.68 -7.81
N LYS A 51 -21.24 18.71 -8.57
CA LYS A 51 -21.39 18.66 -10.03
C LYS A 51 -22.84 18.27 -10.33
N PRO A 52 -23.54 18.93 -11.29
CA PRO A 52 -24.93 18.60 -11.60
C PRO A 52 -25.07 17.14 -12.04
N PRO A 53 -26.22 16.50 -11.77
CA PRO A 53 -26.40 15.08 -12.00
C PRO A 53 -26.53 14.80 -13.50
N PHE A 54 -25.45 14.30 -14.10
CA PHE A 54 -25.60 13.51 -15.31
C PHE A 54 -25.85 12.07 -14.89
N ALA A 55 -27.08 11.61 -15.14
CA ALA A 55 -27.49 10.24 -14.92
C ALA A 55 -26.81 9.29 -15.91
N ALA A 56 -26.33 8.15 -15.40
CA ALA A 56 -26.37 6.78 -15.94
C ALA A 56 -25.16 5.95 -15.42
N PRO A 57 -25.19 4.60 -15.42
CA PRO A 57 -25.50 3.80 -14.23
C PRO A 57 -24.38 2.82 -13.85
N SER A 58 -24.70 1.92 -12.91
CA SER A 58 -24.05 0.67 -12.51
C SER A 58 -22.83 0.74 -11.59
N ASP A 59 -23.08 0.30 -10.35
CA ASP A 59 -22.38 -0.79 -9.68
C ASP A 59 -20.86 -0.82 -9.88
N THR A 60 -20.14 -0.27 -8.91
CA THR A 60 -18.81 -0.80 -8.57
C THR A 60 -18.54 -0.50 -7.12
N ASP A 61 -18.24 -1.58 -6.41
CA ASP A 61 -17.93 -1.63 -5.01
C ASP A 61 -16.87 -0.59 -4.64
N THR A 62 -17.22 0.22 -3.66
CA THR A 62 -16.30 1.17 -3.06
C THR A 62 -15.14 0.40 -2.44
N VAL A 63 -13.99 0.57 -3.10
CA VAL A 63 -12.62 0.28 -2.67
C VAL A 63 -12.48 0.37 -1.15
N LYS A 64 -12.30 -0.78 -0.50
CA LYS A 64 -11.75 -0.88 0.86
C LYS A 64 -10.23 -0.75 0.74
N ASP A 65 -9.72 0.42 1.10
CA ASP A 65 -8.29 0.66 1.31
C ASP A 65 -7.84 -0.05 2.60
N GLY A 66 -7.31 -1.26 2.46
CA GLY A 66 -6.65 -2.03 3.52
C GLY A 66 -6.35 -3.44 3.00
N PRO A 67 -5.27 -4.12 3.43
CA PRO A 67 -5.10 -5.53 3.11
C PRO A 67 -6.37 -6.25 3.60
N PRO A 68 -7.09 -6.97 2.72
CA PRO A 68 -8.31 -7.63 3.12
C PRO A 68 -7.96 -8.59 4.25
N ASP A 69 -8.64 -8.44 5.38
CA ASP A 69 -8.40 -9.25 6.57
C ASP A 69 -8.67 -10.71 6.19
N ASP A 70 -7.61 -11.48 5.90
CA ASP A 70 -7.72 -12.86 5.43
C ASP A 70 -8.42 -13.74 6.48
N GLU A 71 -8.43 -13.30 7.75
CA GLU A 71 -9.15 -13.92 8.86
C GLU A 71 -10.67 -13.91 8.69
N ALA A 72 -11.23 -12.96 7.94
CA ALA A 72 -12.67 -12.86 7.69
C ALA A 72 -13.15 -13.65 6.46
N LYS A 73 -12.23 -14.14 5.62
CA LYS A 73 -12.57 -14.83 4.36
C LYS A 73 -12.86 -16.31 4.60
N SER A 74 -13.81 -16.85 3.84
CA SER A 74 -14.02 -18.30 3.82
C SER A 74 -12.81 -19.00 3.19
N ARG A 75 -12.50 -20.21 3.65
CA ARG A 75 -11.42 -21.05 3.08
C ARG A 75 -11.54 -21.19 1.56
N GLN A 76 -12.77 -21.25 1.03
CA GLN A 76 -13.01 -21.38 -0.40
C GLN A 76 -12.62 -20.10 -1.17
N GLU A 77 -12.90 -18.93 -0.60
CA GLU A 77 -12.56 -17.63 -1.19
C GLU A 77 -11.04 -17.45 -1.26
N LEU A 78 -10.34 -17.80 -0.18
CA LEU A 78 -8.86 -17.78 -0.14
C LEU A 78 -8.25 -18.68 -1.22
N LEU A 79 -8.82 -19.87 -1.46
CA LEU A 79 -8.35 -20.76 -2.52
C LEU A 79 -8.62 -20.21 -3.92
N ALA A 80 -9.77 -19.58 -4.13
CA ALA A 80 -10.11 -18.94 -5.41
C ALA A 80 -9.18 -17.76 -5.70
N GLU A 81 -8.90 -16.92 -4.71
CA GLU A 81 -7.97 -15.80 -4.82
C GLU A 81 -6.54 -16.28 -5.08
N LEU A 82 -6.07 -17.32 -4.36
CA LEU A 82 -4.77 -17.93 -4.64
C LEU A 82 -4.67 -18.49 -6.07
N ALA A 83 -5.73 -19.12 -6.58
CA ALA A 83 -5.76 -19.64 -7.94
C ALA A 83 -5.67 -18.50 -8.97
N TYR A 84 -6.45 -17.42 -8.75
CA TYR A 84 -6.42 -16.23 -9.57
C TYR A 84 -5.03 -15.58 -9.61
N LEU A 85 -4.44 -15.33 -8.43
CA LEU A 85 -3.10 -14.73 -8.30
C LEU A 85 -2.01 -15.61 -8.94
N ARG A 86 -2.14 -16.94 -8.87
CA ARG A 86 -1.21 -17.85 -9.56
C ARG A 86 -1.32 -17.74 -11.07
N MET A 87 -2.52 -17.61 -11.62
CA MET A 87 -2.70 -17.39 -13.05
C MET A 87 -2.10 -16.06 -13.51
N GLU A 88 -2.36 -14.98 -12.77
CA GLU A 88 -1.82 -13.66 -13.09
C GLU A 88 -0.29 -13.64 -13.06
N ASN A 89 0.31 -14.21 -12.02
CA ASN A 89 1.77 -14.36 -11.93
C ASN A 89 2.35 -15.21 -13.07
N ALA A 90 1.68 -16.29 -13.46
CA ALA A 90 2.12 -17.12 -14.58
C ALA A 90 2.11 -16.34 -15.91
N TYR A 91 1.09 -15.51 -16.11
CA TYR A 91 1.01 -14.64 -17.29
C TYR A 91 2.15 -13.62 -17.31
N LEU A 92 2.40 -12.93 -16.19
CA LEU A 92 3.48 -11.96 -16.06
C LEU A 92 4.85 -12.60 -16.32
N LYS A 93 5.13 -13.77 -15.73
CA LYS A 93 6.38 -14.52 -15.99
C LYS A 93 6.56 -14.87 -17.46
N LYS A 94 5.48 -15.23 -18.16
CA LYS A 94 5.53 -15.50 -19.60
C LYS A 94 5.88 -14.23 -20.39
N LEU A 95 5.32 -13.08 -20.00
CA LEU A 95 5.64 -11.79 -20.61
C LEU A 95 7.11 -11.39 -20.38
N GLU A 96 7.60 -11.58 -19.16
CA GLU A 96 9.00 -11.35 -18.81
C GLU A 96 9.95 -12.24 -19.62
N ALA A 97 9.62 -13.54 -19.76
CA ALA A 97 10.42 -14.46 -20.58
C ALA A 97 10.50 -14.00 -22.04
N LEU A 98 9.39 -13.54 -22.63
CA LEU A 98 9.37 -13.04 -24.01
C LEU A 98 10.19 -11.75 -24.18
N THR A 99 10.09 -10.82 -23.22
CA THR A 99 10.87 -9.58 -23.26
C THR A 99 12.37 -9.83 -23.09
N GLN A 100 12.76 -10.75 -22.19
CA GLN A 100 14.14 -11.20 -22.05
C GLN A 100 14.66 -11.87 -23.34
N ALA A 101 13.88 -12.77 -23.94
CA ALA A 101 14.25 -13.42 -25.21
C ALA A 101 14.49 -12.39 -26.33
N ARG A 102 13.63 -11.39 -26.46
CA ARG A 102 13.80 -10.30 -27.44
C ARG A 102 15.08 -9.50 -27.20
N ARG A 103 15.40 -9.16 -25.95
CA ARG A 103 16.63 -8.45 -25.58
C ARG A 103 17.89 -9.29 -25.88
N ALA A 104 17.83 -10.60 -25.62
CA ALA A 104 18.94 -11.50 -25.92
C ALA A 104 19.21 -11.62 -27.43
N VAL A 105 18.16 -11.57 -28.26
CA VAL A 105 18.30 -11.58 -29.72
C VAL A 105 18.88 -10.26 -30.24
N SER A 106 18.44 -9.10 -29.72
CA SER A 106 18.96 -7.80 -30.16
C SER A 106 20.35 -7.45 -29.64
N GLY A 107 20.81 -8.09 -28.55
CA GLY A 107 22.14 -7.91 -27.97
C GLY A 107 23.28 -8.64 -28.71
N ARG A 108 22.97 -9.53 -29.66
CA ARG A 108 23.98 -10.22 -30.49
C ARG A 108 24.44 -9.32 -31.63
N LYS A 109 25.38 -8.39 -31.37
CA LYS A 109 26.10 -7.69 -32.43
C LYS A 109 26.92 -8.72 -33.23
N PRO A 110 26.92 -8.68 -34.58
CA PRO A 110 27.78 -9.56 -35.36
C PRO A 110 29.24 -9.21 -35.07
N SER A 111 29.98 -10.16 -34.51
CA SER A 111 31.44 -10.08 -34.41
C SER A 111 31.99 -10.00 -35.82
N LYS A 112 32.42 -8.81 -36.26
CA LYS A 112 33.20 -8.67 -37.49
C LYS A 112 34.54 -9.39 -37.29
N ARG A 113 34.76 -10.42 -38.10
CA ARG A 113 36.06 -11.05 -38.32
C ARG A 113 36.98 -10.12 -39.10
#